data_AF-A0A162ZVR0-F1
#
_entry.id   AF-A0A162ZVR0-F1
#
_cell.length_a   1.000
_cell.length_b   1.000
_cell.length_c   1.000
_cell.angle_alpha   90.00
_cell.angle_beta   90.00
_cell.angle_gamma   90.00
#
_symmetry.space_group_name_H-M   'P 1'
#
loop_
_entity.id
_entity.type
_entity.pdbx_description
1 polymer ?
#
loop_
_entity_poly.entity_id
_entity_poly.type
_entity_poly.pdbx_seq_one_letter_code
_entity_poly.pdbx_strand_id
1 'polypeptide(L)' 'MKKLDVKHFLGIYQIRKRMQEDGITNPNEEVKKFTREFVEKLSKLPLDEEIKIENHSFFDSNGNLITKIPIKENE' A
#
# COMPACT_ATOMS: atom_id res chain seq x y z
N MET A 1 14.81 -13.36 7.49
CA MET A 1 14.12 -12.28 6.74
C MET A 1 12.63 -12.36 7.08
N LYS A 2 11.97 -11.24 7.40
CA LYS A 2 10.50 -11.25 7.55
C LYS A 2 9.89 -11.44 6.15
N LYS A 3 8.92 -12.34 6.01
CA LYS A 3 8.13 -12.46 4.77
C LYS A 3 7.45 -11.12 4.50
N LEU A 4 7.56 -10.62 3.29
CA LEU A 4 6.82 -9.45 2.82
C LEU A 4 5.44 -9.94 2.37
N ASP A 5 4.53 -10.08 3.33
CA ASP A 5 3.18 -10.59 3.11
C ASP A 5 2.11 -9.50 3.21
N VAL A 6 0.89 -9.82 2.79
CA VAL A 6 -0.28 -8.95 2.88
C VAL A 6 -0.46 -8.43 4.31
N LYS A 7 -0.29 -9.28 5.33
CA LYS A 7 -0.39 -8.88 6.75
C LYS A 7 0.60 -7.76 7.11
N HIS A 8 1.84 -7.86 6.65
CA HIS A 8 2.86 -6.86 6.87
C HIS A 8 2.47 -5.50 6.27
N PHE A 9 2.08 -5.48 4.99
CA PHE A 9 1.71 -4.23 4.31
C PHE A 9 0.39 -3.66 4.83
N LEU A 10 -0.61 -4.50 5.07
CA LEU A 10 -1.89 -4.07 5.60
C LEU A 10 -1.71 -3.35 6.94
N GLY A 11 -0.92 -3.91 7.85
CA GLY A 11 -0.63 -3.28 9.14
C GLY A 11 0.05 -1.90 8.99
N ILE A 12 1.08 -1.80 8.14
CA ILE A 12 1.78 -0.53 7.90
C ILE A 12 0.83 0.52 7.32
N TYR A 13 0.05 0.15 6.31
CA TYR A 13 -0.80 1.10 5.59
C TYR A 13 -2.07 1.46 6.37
N GLN A 14 -2.56 0.59 7.26
CA GLN A 14 -3.59 0.96 8.24
C GLN A 14 -3.09 2.04 9.21
N ILE A 15 -1.86 1.92 9.70
CA ILE A 15 -1.24 2.96 10.55
C ILE A 15 -1.11 4.27 9.77
N ARG A 16 -0.58 4.22 8.53
CA ARG A 16 -0.46 5.42 7.67
C ARG A 16 -1.81 6.07 7.40
N LYS A 17 -2.83 5.28 7.06
CA LYS A 17 -4.20 5.77 6.84
C LYS A 17 -4.72 6.50 8.08
N ARG A 18 -4.58 5.89 9.25
CA ARG A 18 -4.99 6.51 10.52
C ARG A 18 -4.25 7.81 10.79
N MET A 19 -2.93 7.85 10.61
CA MET A 19 -2.15 9.09 10.78
C MET A 19 -2.57 10.21 9.82
N GLN A 20 -3.06 9.87 8.61
CA GLN A 20 -3.60 10.83 7.66
C GLN A 20 -5.00 11.32 8.07
N GLU A 21 -5.85 10.43 8.59
CA GLU A 21 -7.20 10.76 9.06
C GLU A 21 -7.19 11.57 10.36
N ASP A 22 -6.27 11.26 11.27
CA ASP A 22 -6.04 11.99 12.53
C ASP A 22 -5.31 13.33 12.30
N GLY A 23 -4.90 13.64 11.06
CA GLY A 23 -4.19 14.87 10.72
C GLY A 23 -2.72 14.94 11.18
N ILE A 24 -2.15 13.84 11.68
CA ILE A 24 -0.75 13.74 12.12
C ILE A 24 0.20 13.90 10.92
N THR A 25 -0.18 13.35 9.77
CA THR A 25 0.50 13.54 8.50
C THR A 25 -0.46 14.11 7.47
N ASN A 26 0.03 14.99 6.60
CA ASN A 26 -0.81 15.64 5.60
C ASN A 26 -0.15 15.58 4.21
N PRO A 27 -0.06 14.39 3.59
CA PRO A 27 0.39 14.30 2.21
C PRO A 27 -0.67 14.88 1.26
N ASN A 28 -0.34 14.96 -0.03
CA ASN A 28 -1.32 15.40 -1.03
C ASN A 28 -2.52 14.43 -1.13
N GLU A 29 -3.61 14.90 -1.75
CA GLU A 29 -4.85 14.11 -1.87
C GLU A 29 -4.69 12.82 -2.67
N GLU A 30 -3.76 12.79 -3.63
CA GLU A 30 -3.45 11.60 -4.41
C GLU A 30 -2.86 10.48 -3.55
N VAL A 31 -1.92 10.82 -2.66
CA VAL A 31 -1.33 9.89 -1.69
C VAL A 31 -2.35 9.44 -0.65
N LYS A 32 -3.24 10.33 -0.19
CA LYS A 32 -4.34 9.95 0.72
C LYS A 32 -5.29 8.95 0.04
N LYS A 33 -5.68 9.21 -1.22
CA LYS A 33 -6.50 8.31 -2.03
C LYS A 33 -5.80 6.96 -2.21
N PHE A 34 -4.55 6.95 -2.63
CA PHE A 34 -3.72 5.76 -2.75
C PHE A 34 -3.69 4.94 -1.46
N THR A 35 -3.46 5.59 -0.31
CA THR A 35 -3.37 4.93 0.99
C THR A 35 -4.70 4.23 1.34
N ARG A 36 -5.84 4.91 1.13
CA ARG A 36 -7.18 4.35 1.38
C ARG A 36 -7.47 3.15 0.48
N GLU A 37 -7.26 3.30 -0.83
CA GLU A 37 -7.50 2.25 -1.81
C GLU A 37 -6.59 1.04 -1.60
N PHE A 38 -5.33 1.27 -1.23
CA PHE A 38 -4.39 0.19 -1.00
C PHE A 38 -4.76 -0.63 0.25
N VAL A 39 -5.15 0.02 1.35
CA VAL A 39 -5.68 -0.68 2.54
C VAL A 39 -6.91 -1.51 2.18
N GLU A 40 -7.83 -0.96 1.37
CA GLU A 40 -9.03 -1.70 0.96
C GLU A 40 -8.68 -2.93 0.12
N LYS A 41 -7.78 -2.79 -0.86
CA LYS A 41 -7.32 -3.92 -1.70
C LYS A 41 -6.64 -5.00 -0.86
N LEU A 42 -5.70 -4.62 0.00
CA LEU A 42 -5.00 -5.57 0.88
C LEU A 42 -5.95 -6.29 1.83
N SER A 43 -7.00 -5.63 2.32
CA SER A 43 -7.98 -6.27 3.22
C SER A 43 -8.79 -7.40 2.58
N LYS A 44 -8.77 -7.51 1.24
CA LYS A 44 -9.48 -8.54 0.46
C LYS A 44 -8.57 -9.71 0.06
N LEU A 45 -7.26 -9.63 0.36
CA LEU A 45 -6.28 -10.67 0.01
C LEU A 45 -5.98 -11.59 1.22
N PRO A 46 -5.56 -12.84 0.99
CA PRO A 46 -5.06 -13.73 2.05
C PRO A 46 -3.88 -13.10 2.79
N LEU A 47 -3.92 -13.10 4.12
CA LEU A 47 -2.94 -12.39 4.96
C LEU A 47 -1.51 -12.92 4.83
N ASP A 48 -1.35 -14.18 4.46
CA ASP A 48 -0.08 -14.89 4.27
C ASP A 48 0.43 -14.87 2.82
N GLU A 49 -0.34 -14.28 1.90
CA GLU A 49 0.08 -14.11 0.52
C GLU A 49 1.29 -13.15 0.42
N GLU A 50 2.27 -13.55 -0.38
CA GLU A 50 3.46 -12.75 -0.65
C GLU A 50 3.15 -11.55 -1.55
N ILE A 51 3.76 -10.42 -1.23
CA ILE A 51 3.73 -9.21 -2.05
C ILE A 51 5.10 -8.94 -2.64
N LYS A 52 5.14 -8.80 -3.96
CA LYS A 52 6.33 -8.40 -4.71
C LYS A 52 6.31 -6.90 -4.96
N ILE A 53 7.46 -6.25 -4.83
CA ILE A 53 7.60 -4.81 -5.11
C ILE A 53 8.56 -4.64 -6.28
N GLU A 54 8.08 -4.01 -7.35
CA GLU A 54 8.89 -3.69 -8.54
C GLU A 54 8.52 -2.30 -9.05
N ASN A 55 9.49 -1.44 -9.34
CA ASN A 55 9.27 -0.11 -9.94
C ASN A 55 8.13 0.69 -9.29
N HIS A 56 8.19 0.85 -7.96
CA HIS A 56 7.17 1.53 -7.15
C HIS A 56 5.75 0.93 -7.24
N SER A 57 5.65 -0.31 -7.70
CA SER A 57 4.40 -1.04 -7.87
C SER A 57 4.39 -2.29 -6.98
N PHE A 58 3.20 -2.66 -6.53
CA PHE A 58 2.96 -3.80 -5.66
C PHE A 58 2.20 -4.86 -6.44
N PHE A 59 2.68 -6.09 -6.43
CA PHE A 59 2.11 -7.22 -7.13
C PHE A 59 1.77 -8.35 -6.16
N ASP A 60 0.73 -9.11 -6.49
CA ASP A 60 0.38 -10.33 -5.79
C ASP A 60 1.31 -11.49 -6.17
N SER A 61 1.09 -12.66 -5.58
CA SER A 61 1.92 -13.84 -5.84
C SER A 61 1.84 -14.33 -7.29
N ASN A 62 0.72 -14.06 -7.96
CA ASN A 62 0.43 -14.41 -9.36
C ASN A 62 0.99 -13.38 -10.36
N GLY A 63 1.57 -12.27 -9.89
CA GLY A 63 2.09 -11.20 -10.73
C GLY A 63 1.02 -10.19 -11.17
N ASN A 64 -0.18 -10.21 -10.59
CA ASN A 64 -1.18 -9.19 -10.84
C ASN A 64 -0.84 -7.91 -10.09
N LEU A 65 -1.02 -6.76 -10.75
CA LEU A 65 -0.82 -5.46 -10.14
C LEU A 65 -1.89 -5.18 -9.09
N ILE A 66 -1.48 -4.99 -7.84
CA ILE A 66 -2.35 -4.53 -6.75
C ILE A 66 -2.49 -3.01 -6.83
N THR A 67 -1.37 -2.29 -6.84
CA THR A 67 -1.34 -0.82 -6.87
C THR A 67 0.03 -0.27 -7.28
N LYS A 68 0.09 1.02 -7.62
CA LYS A 68 1.33 1.77 -7.89
C LYS A 68 1.37 3.01 -7.02
N ILE A 69 2.54 3.31 -6.44
CA ILE A 69 2.74 4.53 -5.67
C ILE A 69 2.61 5.73 -6.62
N PRO A 70 1.80 6.76 -6.27
CA PRO A 70 1.75 7.99 -7.03
C PRO A 70 3.04 8.78 -6.82
N ILE A 71 4.03 8.52 -7.67
CA ILE A 71 5.24 9.32 -7.80
C ILE A 71 4.97 10.40 -8.84
N LYS A 72 5.17 11.67 -8.48
CA LYS A 72 5.40 12.70 -9.50
C LYS A 72 6.74 12.37 -10.12
N GLU A 73 6.76 12.02 -11.40
CA GLU A 73 8.00 12.10 -12.17
C GLU A 73 8.45 13.55 -12.07
N ASN A 74 9.61 13.79 -11.47
CA ASN A 74 10.24 15.10 -11.55
C ASN A 74 10.52 15.32 -13.04
N GLU A 75 9.83 16.29 -13.67
CA GLU A 75 10.25 16.85 -14.96
C GLU A 75 11.68 17.39 -14.88
#